data_AF-A0A1G1P9Z6-F1
#
_entry.id   AF-A0A1G1P9Z6-F1
#
_cell.length_a   1.000
_cell.length_b   1.000
_cell.length_c   1.000
_cell.angle_alpha   90.00
_cell.angle_beta   90.00
_cell.angle_gamma   90.00
#
_symmetry.space_group_name_H-M   'P 1'
#
loop_
_entity.id
_entity.type
_entity.pdbx_description
1 polymer ?
#
loop_
_entity_poly.entity_id
_entity_poly.type
_entity_poly.pdbx_seq_one_letter_code
_entity_poly.pdbx_strand_id
1 'polypeptide(L)'
;MKKKNFVLDLFVPFLFVVLITFHPFYLHGELNFFELGIYLSGIQALLDGAVPYRDFFHLRGPFELYMPAFLMRLFGENIAVLFTYFYIGTVMTLLVCVALGKQIFTTRLFYYLAIPVLVAKTFPRVVFTYWGGMRFALGLMAIACGVQYFNSRKSRWMLMSGIIGACSFWTSIEMGVYTCIAITMTLVLCALTRVLDKKDFIKLLALFAGGFLVIGLPYTIYLEVNSAFLPFCEATHTVIQNMENTFPQVEAVPQNPVEAVGAMLNPGSKNFRHLTPAYLYIFLTIYFARRIKSKAFRLSDGPVVCLALYGLIFFIGSFRNIWSSNFEMVLQPDKLLLFFLLERIFFYFRIRKECMLQEIKEQKRPMFRKHAKVYLVNVFIVGVIVSSIGYPIQRYNKRFFAFQFVRNTILGKETDSLKPLHDTETSKLMIDRAKGLTVPSWQARDFVELTQFIHERTSPREPVFIYPEGAAYSFIIDRPFVGRFPMGTFAWFNERSHKEYLRDLARLQPKFAVIPKALPGYFERTHFIVDANKQKYDEVMRYIERHYELVTSTPTLNILKLRNLK
;
A
#
# COMPACT_ATOMS: atom_id res chain seq x y z
N MET A 1 -38.39 4.02 -6.35
CA MET A 1 -37.29 4.11 -5.35
C MET A 1 -37.25 5.52 -4.81
N LYS A 2 -37.55 5.75 -3.53
CA LYS A 2 -37.36 7.08 -2.90
C LYS A 2 -35.93 7.56 -3.20
N LYS A 3 -35.74 8.83 -3.57
CA LYS A 3 -34.41 9.48 -3.66
C LYS A 3 -33.74 9.24 -2.30
N LYS A 4 -32.87 8.23 -2.22
CA LYS A 4 -32.09 7.95 -1.01
C LYS A 4 -31.27 9.23 -0.75
N ASN A 5 -31.17 9.67 0.50
CA ASN A 5 -30.29 10.78 0.90
C ASN A 5 -28.84 10.38 0.65
N PHE A 6 -28.40 10.53 -0.60
CA PHE A 6 -27.08 10.13 -1.08
C PHE A 6 -25.98 10.85 -0.32
N VAL A 7 -26.20 12.13 -0.02
CA VAL A 7 -25.28 12.98 0.76
C VAL A 7 -25.07 12.42 2.16
N LEU A 8 -26.15 12.14 2.90
CA LEU A 8 -26.05 11.60 4.26
C LEU A 8 -25.37 10.23 4.28
N ASP A 9 -25.72 9.37 3.31
CA ASP A 9 -25.17 8.02 3.22
C ASP A 9 -23.65 8.03 2.92
N LEU A 10 -23.07 9.09 2.35
CA LEU A 10 -21.61 9.19 2.19
C LEU A 10 -20.95 9.99 3.30
N PHE A 11 -21.57 11.09 3.72
CA PHE A 11 -21.03 12.01 4.71
C PHE A 11 -20.77 11.31 6.05
N VAL A 12 -21.74 10.54 6.56
CA VAL A 12 -21.61 9.88 7.88
C VAL A 12 -20.45 8.86 7.88
N PRO A 13 -20.34 7.93 6.92
CA PRO A 13 -19.18 7.05 6.83
C PRO A 13 -17.84 7.75 6.59
N PHE A 14 -17.81 8.83 5.79
CA PHE A 14 -16.60 9.61 5.58
C PHE A 14 -16.12 10.27 6.86
N LEU A 15 -17.04 10.94 7.58
CA LEU A 15 -16.75 11.54 8.88
C LEU A 15 -16.28 10.47 9.86
N PHE A 16 -16.94 9.31 9.90
CA PHE A 16 -16.49 8.17 10.72
C PHE A 16 -15.06 7.76 10.38
N VAL A 17 -14.71 7.59 9.10
CA VAL A 17 -13.34 7.24 8.66
C VAL A 17 -12.35 8.29 9.14
N VAL A 18 -12.59 9.57 8.87
CA VAL A 18 -11.67 10.66 9.26
C VAL A 18 -11.46 10.69 10.78
N LEU A 19 -12.55 10.61 11.56
CA LEU A 19 -12.49 10.66 13.01
C LEU A 19 -11.80 9.42 13.61
N ILE A 20 -12.14 8.21 13.13
CA ILE A 20 -11.57 6.99 13.69
C ILE A 20 -10.08 6.85 13.34
N THR A 21 -9.66 7.29 12.15
CA THR A 21 -8.26 7.24 11.73
C THR A 21 -7.42 8.40 12.24
N PHE A 22 -8.03 9.39 12.90
CA PHE A 22 -7.32 10.55 13.43
C PHE A 22 -6.21 10.11 14.39
N HIS A 23 -4.96 10.45 14.03
CA HIS A 23 -3.78 10.12 14.80
C HIS A 23 -2.94 11.38 15.01
N PRO A 24 -3.06 12.10 16.15
CA PRO A 24 -2.36 13.38 16.35
C PRO A 24 -0.84 13.23 16.44
N PHE A 25 -0.36 12.04 16.79
CA PHE A 25 1.07 11.75 16.96
C PHE A 25 1.73 11.12 15.73
N TYR A 26 1.22 11.38 14.52
CA TYR A 26 1.79 10.74 13.31
C TYR A 26 3.21 11.23 12.95
N LEU A 27 3.65 12.31 13.58
CA LEU A 27 5.02 12.83 13.54
C LEU A 27 5.89 12.36 14.72
N HIS A 28 5.38 11.43 15.54
CA HIS A 28 6.09 10.86 16.69
C HIS A 28 6.41 9.39 16.43
N GLY A 29 7.66 8.99 16.60
CA GLY A 29 8.07 7.61 16.44
C GLY A 29 9.51 7.48 15.96
N GLU A 30 10.04 6.27 16.08
CA GLU A 30 11.33 5.91 15.47
C GLU A 30 11.22 5.93 13.94
N LEU A 31 12.21 6.53 13.28
CA LEU A 31 12.24 6.57 11.81
C LEU A 31 12.70 5.22 11.23
N ASN A 32 11.91 4.67 10.31
CA ASN A 32 12.29 3.50 9.52
C ASN A 32 13.19 3.94 8.34
N PHE A 33 14.50 3.84 8.53
CA PHE A 33 15.50 4.31 7.56
C PHE A 33 15.45 3.61 6.21
N PHE A 34 15.21 2.31 6.20
CA PHE A 34 15.07 1.54 4.97
C PHE A 34 13.94 2.12 4.13
N GLU A 35 12.74 2.21 4.71
CA GLU A 35 11.56 2.69 4.01
C GLU A 35 11.69 4.14 3.58
N LEU A 36 12.15 5.02 4.47
CA LEU A 36 12.38 6.41 4.14
C LEU A 36 13.45 6.59 3.06
N GLY A 37 14.48 5.74 3.07
CA GLY A 37 15.56 5.72 2.10
C GLY A 37 15.12 5.42 0.67
N ILE A 38 14.00 4.70 0.49
CA ILE A 38 13.38 4.45 -0.82
C ILE A 38 12.87 5.74 -1.47
N TYR A 39 12.41 6.71 -0.67
CA TYR A 39 11.76 7.93 -1.16
C TYR A 39 12.65 9.17 -1.02
N LEU A 40 13.16 9.45 0.19
CA LEU A 40 13.73 10.76 0.53
C LEU A 40 14.96 11.11 -0.31
N SER A 41 15.84 10.14 -0.56
CA SER A 41 17.04 10.34 -1.38
C SER A 41 16.70 10.60 -2.85
N GLY A 42 15.73 9.88 -3.40
CA GLY A 42 15.20 10.14 -4.74
C GLY A 42 14.47 11.48 -4.84
N ILE A 43 13.73 11.86 -3.79
CA ILE A 43 13.09 13.18 -3.69
C ILE A 43 14.15 14.29 -3.63
N GLN A 44 15.22 14.13 -2.84
CA GLN A 44 16.35 15.07 -2.83
C GLN A 44 16.92 15.24 -4.23
N ALA A 45 17.23 14.14 -4.91
CA ALA A 45 17.78 14.17 -6.26
C ALA A 45 16.83 14.90 -7.23
N LEU A 46 15.52 14.67 -7.15
CA LEU A 46 14.53 15.42 -7.93
C LEU A 46 14.54 16.93 -7.62
N LEU A 47 14.62 17.31 -6.35
CA LEU A 47 14.67 18.70 -5.93
C LEU A 47 15.92 19.40 -6.47
N ASP A 48 17.03 18.66 -6.55
CA ASP A 48 18.31 19.06 -7.14
C ASP A 48 18.34 19.03 -8.68
N GLY A 49 17.24 18.62 -9.33
CA GLY A 49 17.09 18.64 -10.79
C GLY A 49 17.44 17.34 -11.52
N ALA A 50 17.67 16.24 -10.78
CA ALA A 50 17.85 14.92 -11.36
C ALA A 50 16.54 14.36 -11.94
N VAL A 51 16.66 13.50 -12.95
CA VAL A 51 15.56 12.79 -13.59
C VAL A 51 15.59 11.31 -13.18
N PRO A 52 14.48 10.74 -12.66
CA PRO A 52 14.43 9.33 -12.25
C PRO A 52 14.78 8.40 -13.41
N TYR A 53 15.38 7.26 -13.07
CA TYR A 53 15.91 6.19 -13.93
C TYR A 53 17.11 6.60 -14.79
N ARG A 54 17.16 7.82 -15.32
CA ARG A 54 18.34 8.35 -16.01
C ARG A 54 19.49 8.59 -15.04
N ASP A 55 19.23 9.42 -14.03
CA ASP A 55 20.27 9.89 -13.10
C ASP A 55 20.33 9.02 -11.85
N PHE A 56 19.22 8.39 -11.47
CA PHE A 56 19.16 7.50 -10.32
C PHE A 56 18.13 6.39 -10.46
N PHE A 57 18.41 5.23 -9.87
CA PHE A 57 17.55 4.07 -9.85
C PHE A 57 16.41 4.23 -8.84
N HIS A 58 15.19 3.83 -9.23
CA HIS A 58 14.03 3.79 -8.35
C HIS A 58 13.19 2.54 -8.61
N LEU A 59 12.56 2.01 -7.55
CA LEU A 59 11.87 0.71 -7.58
C LEU A 59 10.48 0.72 -8.21
N ARG A 60 9.82 1.87 -8.17
CA ARG A 60 8.39 2.02 -8.47
C ARG A 60 8.19 3.09 -9.52
N GLY A 61 6.96 3.57 -9.71
CA GLY A 61 6.65 4.58 -10.70
C GLY A 61 7.13 5.99 -10.28
N PRO A 62 7.49 6.86 -11.23
CA PRO A 62 8.12 8.14 -10.92
C PRO A 62 7.20 9.13 -10.20
N PHE A 63 5.87 9.05 -10.39
CA PHE A 63 4.93 9.94 -9.69
C PHE A 63 4.93 9.74 -8.18
N GLU A 64 5.39 8.58 -7.69
CA GLU A 64 5.57 8.34 -6.27
C GLU A 64 6.64 9.25 -5.64
N LEU A 65 7.59 9.75 -6.43
CA LEU A 65 8.59 10.72 -6.02
C LEU A 65 8.19 12.16 -6.40
N TYR A 66 7.67 12.39 -7.61
CA TYR A 66 7.32 13.74 -8.06
C TYR A 66 6.24 14.40 -7.20
N MET A 67 5.21 13.66 -6.78
CA MET A 67 4.12 14.23 -5.96
C MET A 67 4.61 14.71 -4.59
N PRO A 68 5.30 13.89 -3.76
CA PRO A 68 5.84 14.40 -2.50
C PRO A 68 6.95 15.44 -2.69
N ALA A 69 7.78 15.36 -3.75
CA ALA A 69 8.76 16.40 -4.05
C ALA A 69 8.09 17.76 -4.35
N PHE A 70 7.01 17.75 -5.12
CA PHE A 70 6.19 18.95 -5.38
C PHE A 70 5.61 19.52 -4.07
N LEU A 71 5.05 18.68 -3.21
CA LEU A 71 4.54 19.11 -1.90
C LEU A 71 5.65 19.66 -0.99
N MET A 72 6.85 19.08 -1.04
CA MET A 72 8.02 19.57 -0.31
C MET A 72 8.47 20.95 -0.80
N ARG A 73 8.38 21.25 -2.10
CA ARG A 73 8.62 22.62 -2.60
C ARG A 73 7.61 23.63 -2.06
N LEU A 74 6.35 23.21 -1.86
CA LEU A 74 5.29 24.10 -1.38
C LEU A 74 5.31 24.30 0.14
N PHE A 75 5.52 23.22 0.91
CA PHE A 75 5.36 23.20 2.36
C PHE A 75 6.70 23.11 3.13
N GLY A 76 7.82 23.15 2.39
CA GLY A 76 9.17 23.02 2.91
C GLY A 76 9.70 21.59 2.78
N GLU A 77 11.00 21.49 2.52
CA GLU A 77 11.65 20.24 2.16
C GLU A 77 12.06 19.43 3.40
N ASN A 78 11.07 18.89 4.12
CA ASN A 78 11.27 18.14 5.35
C ASN A 78 10.44 16.84 5.41
N ILE A 79 10.87 15.90 6.23
CA ILE A 79 10.27 14.56 6.37
C ILE A 79 8.79 14.60 6.78
N ALA A 80 8.36 15.61 7.55
CA ALA A 80 6.97 15.73 8.00
C ALA A 80 6.00 15.86 6.82
N VAL A 81 6.41 16.49 5.70
CA VAL A 81 5.60 16.57 4.48
C VAL A 81 5.38 15.19 3.87
N LEU A 82 6.41 14.33 3.83
CA LEU A 82 6.28 12.96 3.33
C LEU A 82 5.37 12.12 4.22
N PHE A 83 5.52 12.21 5.55
CA PHE A 83 4.64 11.51 6.49
C PHE A 83 3.18 11.96 6.35
N THR A 84 2.97 13.26 6.16
CA THR A 84 1.64 13.82 5.91
C THR A 84 1.05 13.29 4.61
N TYR A 85 1.84 13.25 3.53
CA TYR A 85 1.45 12.68 2.25
C TYR A 85 1.03 11.22 2.38
N PHE A 86 1.81 10.41 3.10
CA PHE A 86 1.49 9.00 3.33
C PHE A 86 0.23 8.80 4.16
N TYR A 87 0.08 9.57 5.25
CA TYR A 87 -1.11 9.53 6.10
C TYR A 87 -2.37 9.92 5.33
N ILE A 88 -2.36 11.07 4.64
CA ILE A 88 -3.49 11.54 3.83
C ILE A 88 -3.81 10.53 2.72
N GLY A 89 -2.79 9.98 2.05
CA GLY A 89 -2.95 8.95 1.04
C GLY A 89 -3.73 7.75 1.56
N THR A 90 -3.41 7.26 2.76
CA THR A 90 -4.11 6.13 3.41
C THR A 90 -5.55 6.46 3.78
N VAL A 91 -5.81 7.65 4.32
CA VAL A 91 -7.18 8.10 4.61
C VAL A 91 -7.98 8.21 3.31
N MET A 92 -7.40 8.79 2.26
CA MET A 92 -8.02 8.86 0.93
C MET A 92 -8.37 7.48 0.39
N THR A 93 -7.49 6.48 0.51
CA THR A 93 -7.79 5.11 0.08
C THR A 93 -9.08 4.60 0.73
N LEU A 94 -9.22 4.77 2.05
CA LEU A 94 -10.41 4.34 2.79
C LEU A 94 -11.68 5.08 2.34
N LEU A 95 -11.58 6.39 2.13
CA LEU A 95 -12.71 7.19 1.63
C LEU A 95 -13.17 6.71 0.24
N VAL A 96 -12.23 6.36 -0.64
CA VAL A 96 -12.53 5.78 -1.95
C VAL A 96 -13.19 4.41 -1.81
N CYS A 97 -12.73 3.54 -0.91
CA CYS A 97 -13.40 2.27 -0.62
C CYS A 97 -14.82 2.48 -0.06
N VAL A 98 -15.04 3.49 0.77
CA VAL A 98 -16.37 3.83 1.30
C VAL A 98 -17.30 4.30 0.16
N ALA A 99 -16.79 5.10 -0.78
CA ALA A 99 -17.53 5.50 -1.98
C ALA A 99 -17.84 4.31 -2.89
N LEU A 100 -16.90 3.38 -3.07
CA LEU A 100 -17.09 2.12 -3.80
C LEU A 100 -18.16 1.24 -3.14
N GLY A 101 -18.10 1.07 -1.81
CA GLY A 101 -19.09 0.32 -1.05
C GLY A 101 -20.50 0.87 -1.27
N LYS A 102 -20.66 2.20 -1.28
CA LYS A 102 -21.95 2.85 -1.57
C LYS A 102 -22.49 2.54 -2.97
N GLN A 103 -21.62 2.33 -3.93
CA GLN A 103 -21.96 1.98 -5.31
C GLN A 103 -22.28 0.49 -5.51
N ILE A 104 -21.80 -0.38 -4.61
CA ILE A 104 -21.92 -1.84 -4.71
C ILE A 104 -23.08 -2.38 -3.86
N PHE A 105 -23.25 -1.88 -2.63
CA PHE A 105 -24.28 -2.39 -1.74
C PHE A 105 -25.66 -1.84 -2.07
N THR A 106 -26.65 -2.73 -1.99
CA THR A 106 -28.04 -2.36 -2.27
C THR A 106 -28.76 -1.86 -1.02
N THR A 107 -28.39 -2.38 0.15
CA THR A 107 -28.94 -2.05 1.48
C THR A 107 -28.01 -1.16 2.27
N ARG A 108 -28.60 -0.30 3.11
CA ARG A 108 -27.85 0.51 4.08
C ARG A 108 -27.22 -0.34 5.17
N LEU A 109 -27.90 -1.39 5.59
CA LEU A 109 -27.42 -2.28 6.67
C LEU A 109 -26.03 -2.84 6.34
N PHE A 110 -25.88 -3.53 5.20
CA PHE A 110 -24.59 -4.13 4.84
C PHE A 110 -23.52 -3.09 4.55
N TYR A 111 -23.90 -1.94 4.00
CA TYR A 111 -22.98 -0.83 3.83
C TYR A 111 -22.43 -0.32 5.18
N TYR A 112 -23.30 0.01 6.14
CA TYR A 112 -22.87 0.50 7.45
C TYR A 112 -22.15 -0.56 8.28
N LEU A 113 -22.44 -1.85 8.10
CA LEU A 113 -21.68 -2.94 8.76
C LEU A 113 -20.30 -3.16 8.11
N ALA A 114 -20.19 -2.98 6.79
CA ALA A 114 -18.94 -3.17 6.07
C ALA A 114 -17.88 -2.13 6.45
N ILE A 115 -18.28 -0.86 6.62
CA ILE A 115 -17.32 0.24 6.82
C ILE A 115 -16.46 0.06 8.09
N PRO A 116 -17.01 -0.25 9.27
CA PRO A 116 -16.18 -0.50 10.45
C PRO A 116 -15.22 -1.67 10.27
N VAL A 117 -15.66 -2.77 9.65
CA VAL A 117 -14.79 -3.93 9.37
C VAL A 117 -13.68 -3.58 8.39
N LEU A 118 -14.01 -2.87 7.33
CA LEU A 118 -13.06 -2.38 6.34
C LEU A 118 -11.99 -1.51 6.99
N VAL A 119 -12.38 -0.48 7.75
CA VAL A 119 -11.43 0.44 8.40
C VAL A 119 -10.59 -0.30 9.44
N ALA A 120 -11.21 -1.11 10.32
CA ALA A 120 -10.52 -1.88 11.36
C ALA A 120 -9.46 -2.85 10.81
N LYS A 121 -9.69 -3.37 9.60
CA LYS A 121 -8.78 -4.32 8.95
C LYS A 121 -7.71 -3.65 8.10
N THR A 122 -8.05 -2.55 7.44
CA THR A 122 -7.21 -1.89 6.42
C THR A 122 -6.25 -0.86 7.02
N PHE A 123 -6.59 -0.27 8.17
CA PHE A 123 -5.76 0.76 8.80
C PHE A 123 -4.78 0.28 9.90
N PRO A 124 -4.15 -0.92 9.94
CA PRO A 124 -3.34 -1.27 11.11
C PRO A 124 -1.82 -1.19 10.91
N ARG A 125 -1.14 -1.00 12.06
CA ARG A 125 0.32 -1.06 12.33
C ARG A 125 1.18 0.16 12.01
N VAL A 126 0.81 1.40 12.35
CA VAL A 126 1.79 2.52 12.33
C VAL A 126 2.43 2.76 10.94
N VAL A 127 1.90 2.15 9.88
CA VAL A 127 2.43 2.22 8.50
C VAL A 127 1.83 3.44 7.77
N PHE A 128 1.48 4.49 8.49
CA PHE A 128 1.13 5.77 7.87
C PHE A 128 2.36 6.67 7.70
N THR A 129 3.48 6.33 8.34
CA THR A 129 4.77 7.01 8.16
C THR A 129 5.64 6.37 7.06
N TYR A 130 5.26 5.21 6.53
CA TYR A 130 5.92 4.53 5.41
C TYR A 130 4.89 3.80 4.53
N TRP A 131 5.17 3.50 3.25
CA TRP A 131 4.24 2.82 2.31
C TRP A 131 2.90 3.53 1.97
N GLY A 132 2.84 4.86 2.06
CA GLY A 132 1.59 5.63 2.03
C GLY A 132 0.51 5.20 1.03
N GLY A 133 -0.75 5.33 1.43
CA GLY A 133 -1.90 4.76 0.71
C GLY A 133 -2.22 5.40 -0.66
N MET A 134 -1.56 6.49 -1.03
CA MET A 134 -1.89 7.27 -2.23
C MET A 134 -1.88 6.42 -3.52
N ARG A 135 -0.90 5.52 -3.65
CA ARG A 135 -0.81 4.62 -4.81
C ARG A 135 -2.02 3.69 -4.95
N PHE A 136 -2.54 3.19 -3.82
CA PHE A 136 -3.75 2.36 -3.80
C PHE A 136 -5.01 3.21 -4.02
N ALA A 137 -5.03 4.44 -3.48
CA ALA A 137 -6.13 5.37 -3.68
C ALA A 137 -6.33 5.65 -5.17
N LEU A 138 -5.26 5.90 -5.94
CA LEU A 138 -5.34 6.13 -7.38
C LEU A 138 -5.92 4.92 -8.14
N GLY A 139 -5.39 3.71 -7.89
CA GLY A 139 -5.92 2.49 -8.52
C GLY A 139 -7.41 2.28 -8.21
N LEU A 140 -7.80 2.40 -6.93
CA LEU A 140 -9.19 2.27 -6.52
C LEU A 140 -10.10 3.40 -7.02
N MET A 141 -9.59 4.62 -7.20
CA MET A 141 -10.36 5.73 -7.80
C MET A 141 -10.63 5.47 -9.28
N ALA A 142 -9.67 4.89 -10.01
CA ALA A 142 -9.89 4.44 -11.37
C ALA A 142 -10.97 3.34 -11.40
N ILE A 143 -10.87 2.32 -10.54
CA ILE A 143 -11.93 1.31 -10.37
C ILE A 143 -13.28 1.96 -10.03
N ALA A 144 -13.31 2.95 -9.14
CA ALA A 144 -14.54 3.68 -8.77
C ALA A 144 -15.17 4.42 -9.95
N CYS A 145 -14.35 4.99 -10.85
CA CYS A 145 -14.83 5.58 -12.09
C CYS A 145 -15.38 4.51 -13.04
N GLY A 146 -14.69 3.38 -13.21
CA GLY A 146 -15.20 2.24 -13.97
C GLY A 146 -16.53 1.69 -13.44
N VAL A 147 -16.65 1.54 -12.12
CA VAL A 147 -17.88 1.14 -11.43
C VAL A 147 -19.00 2.18 -11.65
N GLN A 148 -18.69 3.47 -11.56
CA GLN A 148 -19.64 4.55 -11.80
C GLN A 148 -20.14 4.58 -13.26
N TYR A 149 -19.32 4.18 -14.23
CA TYR A 149 -19.77 3.94 -15.61
C TYR A 149 -20.84 2.84 -15.64
N PHE A 150 -20.60 1.67 -15.05
CA PHE A 150 -21.58 0.57 -15.09
C PHE A 150 -22.91 0.93 -14.41
N ASN A 151 -22.87 1.78 -13.39
CA ASN A 151 -24.05 2.27 -12.68
C ASN A 151 -24.81 3.37 -13.45
N SER A 152 -24.12 4.33 -14.06
CA SER A 152 -24.74 5.53 -14.64
C SER A 152 -24.80 5.55 -16.17
N ARG A 153 -24.06 4.68 -16.84
CA ARG A 153 -23.87 4.57 -18.29
C ARG A 153 -23.27 5.79 -18.99
N LYS A 154 -22.76 6.76 -18.23
CA LYS A 154 -22.11 7.95 -18.79
C LYS A 154 -20.67 7.63 -19.19
N SER A 155 -20.39 7.67 -20.49
CA SER A 155 -19.08 7.37 -21.10
C SER A 155 -17.91 8.15 -20.50
N ARG A 156 -18.13 9.40 -20.06
CA ARG A 156 -17.11 10.23 -19.40
C ARG A 156 -16.42 9.55 -18.22
N TRP A 157 -17.11 8.65 -17.52
CA TRP A 157 -16.52 7.92 -16.39
C TRP A 157 -15.48 6.90 -16.83
N MET A 158 -15.63 6.32 -18.03
CA MET A 158 -14.63 5.42 -18.59
C MET A 158 -13.38 6.20 -19.02
N LEU A 159 -13.55 7.40 -19.59
CA LEU A 159 -12.45 8.32 -19.88
C LEU A 159 -11.70 8.71 -18.59
N MET A 160 -12.42 9.14 -17.55
CA MET A 160 -11.82 9.47 -16.25
C MET A 160 -11.13 8.26 -15.61
N SER A 161 -11.69 7.06 -15.77
CA SER A 161 -11.07 5.83 -15.32
C SER A 161 -9.72 5.58 -16.01
N GLY A 162 -9.60 5.91 -17.29
CA GLY A 162 -8.33 5.86 -18.03
C GLY A 162 -7.32 6.87 -17.51
N ILE A 163 -7.72 8.13 -17.34
CA ILE A 163 -6.86 9.22 -16.84
C ILE A 163 -6.29 8.87 -15.47
N ILE A 164 -7.15 8.49 -14.52
CA ILE A 164 -6.72 8.10 -13.17
C ILE A 164 -5.93 6.79 -13.20
N GLY A 165 -6.28 5.87 -14.10
CA GLY A 165 -5.53 4.63 -14.33
C GLY A 165 -4.07 4.90 -14.76
N ALA A 166 -3.84 5.89 -15.62
CA ALA A 166 -2.49 6.32 -16.00
C ALA A 166 -1.76 6.98 -14.82
N CYS A 167 -2.41 7.83 -14.03
CA CYS A 167 -1.81 8.36 -12.80
C CYS A 167 -1.44 7.24 -11.82
N SER A 168 -2.30 6.22 -11.68
CA SER A 168 -2.02 5.04 -10.87
C SER A 168 -0.81 4.28 -11.40
N PHE A 169 -0.72 4.06 -12.72
CA PHE A 169 0.41 3.36 -13.37
C PHE A 169 1.74 4.09 -13.14
N TRP A 170 1.77 5.40 -13.34
CA TRP A 170 2.99 6.19 -13.14
C TRP A 170 3.34 6.41 -11.67
N THR A 171 2.41 6.19 -10.73
CA THR A 171 2.73 6.16 -9.29
C THR A 171 3.21 4.78 -8.88
N SER A 172 2.56 3.72 -9.37
CA SER A 172 2.86 2.33 -9.05
C SER A 172 2.43 1.46 -10.22
N ILE A 173 3.43 0.92 -10.93
CA ILE A 173 3.27 0.19 -12.18
C ILE A 173 2.30 -0.98 -11.96
N GLU A 174 2.49 -1.72 -10.85
CA GLU A 174 1.65 -2.85 -10.48
C GLU A 174 0.19 -2.44 -10.29
N MET A 175 -0.09 -1.34 -9.59
CA MET A 175 -1.47 -0.86 -9.36
C MET A 175 -2.14 -0.40 -10.65
N GLY A 176 -1.39 0.27 -11.53
CA GLY A 176 -1.88 0.64 -12.86
C GLY A 176 -2.23 -0.57 -13.71
N VAL A 177 -1.32 -1.56 -13.77
CA VAL A 177 -1.55 -2.81 -14.51
C VAL A 177 -2.76 -3.56 -13.97
N TYR A 178 -2.90 -3.71 -12.65
CA TYR A 178 -4.05 -4.39 -12.04
C TYR A 178 -5.37 -3.69 -12.40
N THR A 179 -5.38 -2.36 -12.41
CA THR A 179 -6.54 -1.55 -12.81
C THR A 179 -6.89 -1.77 -14.27
N CYS A 180 -5.91 -1.67 -15.18
CA CYS A 180 -6.10 -1.87 -16.62
C CYS A 180 -6.64 -3.26 -16.95
N ILE A 181 -6.07 -4.31 -16.35
CA ILE A 181 -6.52 -5.69 -16.54
C ILE A 181 -7.94 -5.86 -16.01
N ALA A 182 -8.24 -5.40 -14.79
CA ALA A 182 -9.56 -5.56 -14.18
C ALA A 182 -10.69 -4.90 -15.00
N ILE A 183 -10.48 -3.67 -15.48
CA ILE A 183 -11.46 -2.96 -16.31
C ILE A 183 -11.63 -3.66 -17.66
N THR A 184 -10.52 -3.96 -18.34
CA THR A 184 -10.55 -4.58 -19.68
C THR A 184 -11.21 -5.96 -19.62
N MET A 185 -10.83 -6.81 -18.66
CA MET A 185 -11.43 -8.13 -18.48
C MET A 185 -12.92 -8.05 -18.12
N THR A 186 -13.36 -7.04 -17.37
CA THR A 186 -14.78 -6.82 -17.09
C THR A 186 -15.55 -6.49 -18.37
N LEU A 187 -15.01 -5.59 -19.20
CA LEU A 187 -15.61 -5.23 -20.50
C LEU A 187 -15.68 -6.45 -21.42
N VAL A 188 -14.61 -7.26 -21.49
CA VAL A 188 -14.56 -8.51 -22.25
C VAL A 188 -15.62 -9.49 -21.76
N LEU A 189 -15.74 -9.70 -20.44
CA LEU A 189 -16.76 -10.59 -19.88
C LEU A 189 -18.19 -10.12 -20.22
N CYS A 190 -18.45 -8.81 -20.11
CA CYS A 190 -19.74 -8.24 -20.49
C CYS A 190 -20.05 -8.38 -21.99
N ALA A 191 -19.04 -8.30 -22.86
CA ALA A 191 -19.20 -8.54 -24.29
C ALA A 191 -19.45 -10.03 -24.61
N LEU A 192 -18.67 -10.94 -24.00
CA LEU A 192 -18.82 -12.40 -24.18
C LEU A 192 -20.19 -12.91 -23.70
N THR A 193 -20.72 -12.32 -22.63
CA THR A 193 -22.06 -12.62 -22.10
C THR A 193 -23.19 -11.89 -22.82
N ARG A 194 -22.89 -11.15 -23.90
CA ARG A 194 -23.83 -10.35 -24.71
C ARG A 194 -24.61 -9.30 -23.91
N VAL A 195 -24.04 -8.83 -22.80
CA VAL A 195 -24.60 -7.77 -21.96
C VAL A 195 -24.19 -6.38 -22.48
N LEU A 196 -23.04 -6.30 -23.13
CA LEU A 196 -22.61 -5.18 -23.97
C LEU A 196 -22.64 -5.63 -25.43
N ASP A 197 -23.07 -4.75 -26.33
CA ASP A 197 -22.93 -4.99 -27.76
C ASP A 197 -21.47 -4.71 -28.21
N LYS A 198 -21.13 -5.14 -29.42
CA LYS A 198 -19.76 -4.99 -29.95
C LYS A 198 -19.36 -3.51 -30.11
N LYS A 199 -20.31 -2.64 -30.48
CA LYS A 199 -20.06 -1.21 -30.70
C LYS A 199 -19.76 -0.50 -29.38
N ASP A 200 -20.56 -0.73 -28.34
CA ASP A 200 -20.30 -0.16 -27.01
C ASP A 200 -19.00 -0.70 -26.42
N PHE A 201 -18.72 -2.00 -26.57
CA PHE A 201 -17.44 -2.57 -26.12
C PHE A 201 -16.23 -1.81 -26.69
N ILE A 202 -16.18 -1.66 -28.03
CA ILE A 202 -15.08 -0.95 -28.71
C ILE A 202 -15.02 0.51 -28.26
N LYS A 203 -16.18 1.19 -28.20
CA LYS A 203 -16.26 2.59 -27.76
C LYS A 203 -15.72 2.77 -26.34
N LEU A 204 -16.07 1.89 -25.41
CA LEU A 204 -15.64 1.99 -24.01
C LEU A 204 -14.16 1.69 -23.87
N LEU A 205 -13.66 0.69 -24.58
CA LEU A 205 -12.23 0.38 -24.61
C LEU A 205 -11.43 1.56 -25.18
N ALA A 206 -11.90 2.16 -26.27
CA ALA A 206 -11.30 3.34 -26.87
C ALA A 206 -11.33 4.57 -25.93
N LEU A 207 -12.41 4.77 -25.18
CA LEU A 207 -12.50 5.84 -24.19
C LEU A 207 -11.55 5.62 -23.00
N PHE A 208 -11.46 4.39 -22.50
CA PHE A 208 -10.51 4.05 -21.45
C PHE A 208 -9.07 4.26 -21.91
N ALA A 209 -8.71 3.72 -23.08
CA ALA A 209 -7.40 3.88 -23.68
C ALA A 209 -7.08 5.35 -23.99
N GLY A 210 -8.04 6.10 -24.55
CA GLY A 210 -7.92 7.52 -24.81
C GLY A 210 -7.65 8.31 -23.52
N GLY A 211 -8.38 8.00 -22.44
CA GLY A 211 -8.15 8.60 -21.13
C GLY A 211 -6.77 8.28 -20.57
N PHE A 212 -6.31 7.04 -20.71
CA PHE A 212 -4.96 6.64 -20.31
C PHE A 212 -3.89 7.41 -21.07
N LEU A 213 -4.07 7.58 -22.38
CA LEU A 213 -3.14 8.31 -23.25
C LEU A 213 -3.05 9.81 -22.92
N VAL A 214 -4.08 10.44 -22.33
CA VAL A 214 -4.02 11.86 -21.91
C VAL A 214 -2.84 12.13 -20.99
N ILE A 215 -2.50 11.21 -20.09
CA ILE A 215 -1.35 11.34 -19.18
C ILE A 215 -0.18 10.48 -19.67
N GLY A 216 -0.48 9.26 -20.12
CA GLY A 216 0.51 8.29 -20.58
C GLY A 216 1.38 8.82 -21.71
N LEU A 217 0.79 9.41 -22.74
CA LEU A 217 1.54 9.86 -23.91
C LEU A 217 2.45 11.06 -23.60
N PRO A 218 1.98 12.17 -23.01
CA PRO A 218 2.86 13.29 -22.67
C PRO A 218 3.99 12.89 -21.73
N TYR A 219 3.73 12.01 -20.76
CA TYR A 219 4.75 11.59 -19.81
C TYR A 219 5.78 10.63 -20.43
N THR A 220 5.35 9.71 -21.31
CA THR A 220 6.29 8.90 -22.09
C THR A 220 7.16 9.77 -22.99
N ILE A 221 6.59 10.80 -23.65
CA ILE A 221 7.37 11.77 -24.43
C ILE A 221 8.37 12.50 -23.54
N TYR A 222 7.97 12.92 -22.33
CA TYR A 222 8.88 13.53 -21.36
C TYR A 222 10.05 12.60 -21.00
N LEU A 223 9.79 11.31 -20.75
CA LEU A 223 10.85 10.33 -20.49
C LEU A 223 11.78 10.17 -21.68
N GLU A 224 11.24 10.14 -22.90
CA GLU A 224 12.06 10.01 -24.12
C GLU A 224 12.93 11.24 -24.36
N VAL A 225 12.36 12.44 -24.27
CA VAL A 225 13.09 13.73 -24.41
C VAL A 225 14.21 13.85 -23.38
N ASN A 226 14.04 13.27 -22.20
CA ASN A 226 15.07 13.26 -21.15
C ASN A 226 15.97 12.02 -21.19
N SER A 227 15.85 11.12 -22.17
CA SER A 227 16.61 9.86 -22.23
C SER A 227 16.43 8.95 -21.00
N ALA A 228 15.27 9.04 -20.35
CA ALA A 228 14.90 8.27 -19.16
C ALA A 228 13.97 7.08 -19.49
N PHE A 229 13.43 6.99 -20.71
CA PHE A 229 12.48 5.93 -21.08
C PHE A 229 13.08 4.53 -21.09
N LEU A 230 14.21 4.34 -21.78
CA LEU A 230 14.89 3.03 -21.79
C LEU A 230 15.39 2.63 -20.39
N PRO A 231 16.07 3.50 -19.61
CA PRO A 231 16.41 3.20 -18.23
C PRO A 231 15.21 2.85 -17.33
N PHE A 232 14.06 3.50 -17.54
CA PHE A 232 12.81 3.16 -16.84
C PHE A 232 12.36 1.72 -17.15
N CYS A 233 12.37 1.33 -18.43
CA CYS A 233 12.03 -0.02 -18.85
C CYS A 233 13.01 -1.05 -18.27
N GLU A 234 14.32 -0.77 -18.30
CA GLU A 234 15.36 -1.64 -17.73
C GLU A 234 15.20 -1.80 -16.20
N ALA A 235 14.96 -0.70 -15.49
CA ALA A 235 14.74 -0.71 -14.05
C ALA A 235 13.48 -1.52 -13.68
N THR A 236 12.37 -1.27 -14.39
CA THR A 236 11.11 -2.00 -14.20
C THR A 236 11.29 -3.50 -14.43
N HIS A 237 11.95 -3.87 -15.53
CA HIS A 237 12.24 -5.25 -15.86
C HIS A 237 13.13 -5.92 -14.78
N THR A 238 14.18 -5.22 -14.36
CA THR A 238 15.09 -5.68 -13.30
C THR A 238 14.36 -5.92 -11.98
N VAL A 239 13.48 -5.00 -11.58
CA VAL A 239 12.66 -5.13 -10.36
C VAL A 239 11.73 -6.33 -10.48
N ILE A 240 11.02 -6.48 -11.59
CA ILE A 240 10.09 -7.61 -11.81
C ILE A 240 10.81 -8.95 -11.72
N GLN A 241 12.01 -9.07 -12.29
CA GLN A 241 12.74 -10.34 -12.33
C GLN A 241 13.51 -10.65 -11.05
N ASN A 242 14.13 -9.65 -10.44
CA ASN A 242 15.19 -9.87 -9.45
C ASN A 242 14.82 -9.42 -8.03
N MET A 243 13.68 -8.73 -7.81
CA MET A 243 13.29 -8.28 -6.46
C MET A 243 13.18 -9.44 -5.48
N GLU A 244 12.53 -10.54 -5.86
CA GLU A 244 12.35 -11.70 -4.97
C GLU A 244 13.66 -12.44 -4.72
N ASN A 245 14.55 -12.49 -5.71
CA ASN A 245 15.86 -13.11 -5.56
C ASN A 245 16.81 -12.25 -4.71
N THR A 246 16.64 -10.93 -4.73
CA THR A 246 17.49 -9.99 -3.98
C THR A 246 16.99 -9.80 -2.56
N PHE A 247 15.67 -9.82 -2.35
CA PHE A 247 15.02 -9.60 -1.06
C PHE A 247 14.00 -10.72 -0.80
N PRO A 248 14.46 -11.97 -0.62
CA PRO A 248 13.56 -13.08 -0.41
C PRO A 248 12.81 -12.94 0.91
N GLN A 249 11.59 -13.48 0.93
CA GLN A 249 10.77 -13.52 2.11
C GLN A 249 11.33 -14.52 3.13
N VAL A 250 11.38 -14.11 4.39
CA VAL A 250 11.90 -14.94 5.50
C VAL A 250 10.88 -16.00 5.96
N GLU A 251 9.59 -15.82 5.62
CA GLU A 251 8.52 -16.68 6.10
C GLU A 251 8.00 -17.65 5.03
N ALA A 252 7.75 -18.90 5.43
CA ALA A 252 7.30 -19.97 4.55
C ALA A 252 5.88 -19.70 3.99
N VAL A 253 5.82 -19.21 2.76
CA VAL A 253 4.61 -19.15 1.93
C VAL A 253 4.41 -20.52 1.25
N PRO A 254 3.16 -20.98 1.02
CA PRO A 254 2.93 -22.20 0.25
C PRO A 254 3.60 -22.10 -1.14
N GLN A 255 4.48 -23.05 -1.45
CA GLN A 255 5.31 -23.02 -2.66
C GLN A 255 4.59 -23.59 -3.89
N ASN A 256 3.55 -24.38 -3.66
CA ASN A 256 2.81 -25.06 -4.72
C ASN A 256 1.29 -25.09 -4.40
N PRO A 257 0.45 -25.36 -5.42
CA PRO A 257 -1.00 -25.42 -5.22
C PRO A 257 -1.46 -26.45 -4.18
N VAL A 258 -0.74 -27.55 -4.00
CA VAL A 258 -1.08 -28.60 -3.03
C VAL A 258 -0.90 -28.08 -1.61
N GLU A 259 0.22 -27.42 -1.31
CA GLU A 259 0.45 -26.76 -0.02
C GLU A 259 -0.56 -25.63 0.22
N ALA A 260 -0.91 -24.86 -0.81
CA ALA A 260 -1.92 -23.81 -0.69
C ALA A 260 -3.29 -24.40 -0.32
N VAL A 261 -3.70 -25.49 -0.98
CA VAL A 261 -4.93 -26.22 -0.65
C VAL A 261 -4.85 -26.86 0.74
N GLY A 262 -3.72 -27.45 1.11
CA GLY A 262 -3.50 -28.01 2.45
C GLY A 262 -3.59 -26.94 3.55
N ALA A 263 -2.99 -25.78 3.33
CA ALA A 263 -3.05 -24.65 4.24
C ALA A 263 -4.44 -24.00 4.29
N MET A 264 -5.21 -24.06 3.20
CA MET A 264 -6.63 -23.73 3.19
C MET A 264 -7.41 -24.72 4.08
N LEU A 265 -7.27 -26.03 3.86
CA LEU A 265 -8.07 -27.03 4.56
C LEU A 265 -7.70 -27.21 6.05
N ASN A 266 -6.54 -26.72 6.48
CA ASN A 266 -6.05 -26.83 7.86
C ASN A 266 -6.09 -25.48 8.61
N PRO A 267 -7.08 -25.21 9.47
CA PRO A 267 -7.14 -24.02 10.31
C PRO A 267 -5.93 -23.81 11.25
N GLY A 268 -5.20 -24.88 11.56
CA GLY A 268 -3.96 -24.84 12.35
C GLY A 268 -2.74 -24.36 11.56
N SER A 269 -2.82 -24.25 10.23
CA SER A 269 -1.73 -23.71 9.41
C SER A 269 -1.52 -22.23 9.67
N LYS A 270 -0.24 -21.81 9.83
CA LYS A 270 0.12 -20.38 9.92
C LYS A 270 -0.37 -19.56 8.73
N ASN A 271 -0.50 -20.21 7.57
CA ASN A 271 -0.91 -19.59 6.31
C ASN A 271 -2.43 -19.55 6.10
N PHE A 272 -3.22 -20.27 6.92
CA PHE A 272 -4.68 -20.34 6.79
C PHE A 272 -5.33 -18.95 6.73
N ARG A 273 -4.93 -18.06 7.65
CA ARG A 273 -5.46 -16.69 7.73
C ARG A 273 -5.18 -15.84 6.47
N HIS A 274 -4.09 -16.15 5.78
CA HIS A 274 -3.66 -15.44 4.57
C HIS A 274 -4.32 -16.00 3.31
N LEU A 275 -4.82 -17.23 3.37
CA LEU A 275 -5.59 -17.85 2.30
C LEU A 275 -7.10 -17.57 2.38
N THR A 276 -7.56 -16.87 3.43
CA THR A 276 -8.98 -16.48 3.55
C THR A 276 -9.56 -15.75 2.33
N PRO A 277 -8.84 -14.83 1.63
CA PRO A 277 -9.36 -14.20 0.43
C PRO A 277 -9.57 -15.17 -0.74
N ALA A 278 -8.78 -16.26 -0.83
CA ALA A 278 -8.93 -17.25 -1.90
C ALA A 278 -10.33 -17.89 -1.88
N TYR A 279 -10.87 -18.21 -0.69
CA TYR A 279 -12.25 -18.70 -0.55
C TYR A 279 -13.26 -17.70 -1.08
N LEU A 280 -13.10 -16.42 -0.76
CA LEU A 280 -14.01 -15.38 -1.22
C LEU A 280 -14.06 -15.35 -2.75
N TYR A 281 -12.91 -15.36 -3.40
CA TYR A 281 -12.84 -15.35 -4.86
C TYR A 281 -13.39 -16.64 -5.50
N ILE A 282 -13.22 -17.80 -4.86
CA ILE A 282 -13.87 -19.05 -5.29
C ILE A 282 -15.40 -18.91 -5.22
N PHE A 283 -15.95 -18.42 -4.10
CA PHE A 283 -17.39 -18.23 -3.95
C PHE A 283 -17.96 -17.19 -4.93
N LEU A 284 -17.24 -16.09 -5.18
CA LEU A 284 -17.61 -15.11 -6.21
C LEU A 284 -17.61 -15.72 -7.60
N THR A 285 -16.61 -16.54 -7.93
CA THR A 285 -16.51 -17.22 -9.22
C THR A 285 -17.71 -18.15 -9.43
N ILE A 286 -18.04 -18.97 -8.42
CA ILE A 286 -19.23 -19.84 -8.44
C ILE A 286 -20.52 -19.00 -8.58
N TYR A 287 -20.63 -17.88 -7.87
CA TYR A 287 -21.77 -16.98 -7.92
C TYR A 287 -21.97 -16.42 -9.35
N PHE A 288 -20.93 -15.90 -9.98
CA PHE A 288 -21.04 -15.35 -11.34
C PHE A 288 -21.23 -16.44 -12.39
N ALA A 289 -20.55 -17.59 -12.28
CA ALA A 289 -20.74 -18.72 -13.18
C ALA A 289 -22.21 -19.20 -13.18
N ARG A 290 -22.84 -19.28 -12.00
CA ARG A 290 -24.27 -19.60 -11.87
C ARG A 290 -25.15 -18.56 -12.55
N ARG A 291 -24.89 -17.26 -12.35
CA ARG A 291 -25.66 -16.18 -13.00
C ARG A 291 -25.51 -16.19 -14.52
N ILE A 292 -24.31 -16.47 -15.03
CA ILE A 292 -24.06 -16.58 -16.47
C ILE A 292 -24.82 -17.78 -17.03
N LYS A 293 -24.69 -18.96 -16.41
CA LYS A 293 -25.41 -20.18 -16.81
C LYS A 293 -26.93 -19.99 -16.80
N SER A 294 -27.46 -19.26 -15.82
CA SER A 294 -28.90 -18.97 -15.72
C SER A 294 -29.35 -17.76 -16.53
N LYS A 295 -28.49 -17.18 -17.40
CA LYS A 295 -28.75 -15.95 -18.18
C LYS A 295 -29.25 -14.76 -17.33
N ALA A 296 -28.87 -14.73 -16.05
CA ALA A 296 -29.20 -13.68 -15.09
C ALA A 296 -28.08 -12.64 -14.93
N PHE A 297 -26.95 -12.83 -15.61
CA PHE A 297 -25.85 -11.88 -15.62
C PHE A 297 -26.28 -10.60 -16.35
N ARG A 298 -26.19 -9.46 -15.65
CA ARG A 298 -26.62 -8.14 -16.14
C ARG A 298 -25.47 -7.15 -16.02
N LEU A 299 -25.61 -6.00 -16.65
CA LEU A 299 -24.56 -4.97 -16.60
C LEU A 299 -24.38 -4.38 -15.19
N SER A 300 -25.42 -4.48 -14.35
CA SER A 300 -25.34 -4.17 -12.92
C SER A 300 -24.44 -5.12 -12.12
N ASP A 301 -24.02 -6.26 -12.69
CA ASP A 301 -23.02 -7.14 -12.09
C ASP A 301 -21.58 -6.67 -12.40
N GLY A 302 -21.40 -5.84 -13.44
CA GLY A 302 -20.11 -5.26 -13.85
C GLY A 302 -19.32 -4.56 -12.74
N PRO A 303 -19.94 -3.74 -11.87
CA PRO A 303 -19.26 -3.15 -10.70
C PRO A 303 -18.53 -4.15 -9.82
N VAL A 304 -19.19 -5.26 -9.52
CA VAL A 304 -18.69 -6.27 -8.58
C VAL A 304 -17.66 -7.15 -9.26
N VAL A 305 -17.86 -7.49 -10.54
CA VAL A 305 -16.85 -8.19 -11.35
C VAL A 305 -15.57 -7.37 -11.45
N CYS A 306 -15.67 -6.07 -11.71
CA CYS A 306 -14.51 -5.18 -11.83
C CYS A 306 -13.71 -5.14 -10.52
N LEU A 307 -14.39 -4.94 -9.39
CA LEU A 307 -13.73 -4.96 -8.09
C LEU A 307 -13.17 -6.35 -7.73
N ALA A 308 -13.86 -7.43 -8.10
CA ALA A 308 -13.41 -8.80 -7.86
C ALA A 308 -12.15 -9.15 -8.65
N LEU A 309 -12.09 -8.77 -9.93
CA LEU A 309 -10.90 -8.97 -10.76
C LEU A 309 -9.72 -8.13 -10.25
N TYR A 310 -9.95 -6.86 -9.91
CA TYR A 310 -8.92 -6.00 -9.31
C TYR A 310 -8.37 -6.62 -8.02
N GLY A 311 -9.25 -7.00 -7.10
CA GLY A 311 -8.87 -7.62 -5.84
C GLY A 311 -8.16 -8.96 -6.00
N LEU A 312 -8.61 -9.82 -6.93
CA LEU A 312 -7.98 -11.12 -7.18
C LEU A 312 -6.57 -10.98 -7.73
N ILE A 313 -6.37 -10.12 -8.73
CA ILE A 313 -5.05 -9.88 -9.32
C ILE A 313 -4.11 -9.28 -8.28
N PHE A 314 -4.61 -8.31 -7.51
CA PHE A 314 -3.84 -7.69 -6.43
C PHE A 314 -3.49 -8.71 -5.33
N PHE A 315 -4.42 -9.60 -4.99
CA PHE A 315 -4.16 -10.71 -4.06
C PHE A 315 -3.08 -11.64 -4.58
N ILE A 316 -3.15 -12.08 -5.84
CA ILE A 316 -2.13 -12.94 -6.44
C ILE A 316 -0.76 -12.25 -6.43
N GLY A 317 -0.70 -10.98 -6.86
CA GLY A 317 0.55 -10.21 -6.88
C GLY A 317 1.16 -9.99 -5.51
N SER A 318 0.32 -9.88 -4.47
CA SER A 318 0.78 -9.69 -3.09
C SER A 318 0.93 -11.00 -2.31
N PHE A 319 0.48 -12.12 -2.85
CA PHE A 319 0.57 -13.44 -2.21
C PHE A 319 2.03 -13.87 -2.01
N ARG A 320 2.94 -13.33 -2.82
CA ARG A 320 4.38 -13.54 -2.61
C ARG A 320 4.92 -12.74 -1.44
N ASN A 321 4.20 -11.69 -1.00
CA ASN A 321 4.58 -10.80 0.10
C ASN A 321 3.54 -10.80 1.25
N ILE A 322 3.03 -11.98 1.61
CA ILE A 322 1.90 -12.19 2.55
C ILE A 322 2.08 -11.53 3.93
N TRP A 323 3.32 -11.38 4.37
CA TRP A 323 3.65 -10.88 5.71
C TRP A 323 3.92 -9.38 5.74
N SER A 324 3.99 -8.75 4.56
CA SER A 324 4.22 -7.32 4.42
C SER A 324 2.93 -6.51 4.59
N SER A 325 3.09 -5.21 4.85
CA SER A 325 2.00 -4.22 4.84
C SER A 325 1.20 -4.22 3.54
N ASN A 326 1.80 -4.64 2.41
CA ASN A 326 1.09 -4.76 1.13
C ASN A 326 -0.10 -5.71 1.22
N PHE A 327 0.08 -6.84 1.91
CA PHE A 327 -0.96 -7.84 1.99
C PHE A 327 -2.17 -7.32 2.76
N GLU A 328 -2.00 -6.42 3.73
CA GLU A 328 -3.12 -5.82 4.43
C GLU A 328 -3.94 -4.89 3.52
N MET A 329 -3.28 -4.20 2.57
CA MET A 329 -3.95 -3.31 1.61
C MET A 329 -4.78 -4.08 0.57
N VAL A 330 -4.36 -5.30 0.20
CA VAL A 330 -5.14 -6.22 -0.66
C VAL A 330 -6.51 -6.53 -0.07
N LEU A 331 -6.65 -6.48 1.25
CA LEU A 331 -7.87 -6.90 1.91
C LEU A 331 -9.01 -5.89 1.75
N GLN A 332 -8.75 -4.70 1.21
CA GLN A 332 -9.76 -3.66 0.97
C GLN A 332 -10.86 -4.13 0.00
N PRO A 333 -10.57 -4.51 -1.26
CA PRO A 333 -11.57 -5.06 -2.17
C PRO A 333 -12.19 -6.35 -1.60
N ASP A 334 -11.41 -7.21 -0.94
CA ASP A 334 -11.90 -8.43 -0.28
C ASP A 334 -13.03 -8.13 0.73
N LYS A 335 -12.88 -7.13 1.61
CA LYS A 335 -13.93 -6.82 2.60
C LYS A 335 -15.21 -6.27 1.95
N LEU A 336 -15.08 -5.42 0.93
CA LEU A 336 -16.27 -4.95 0.20
C LEU A 336 -17.02 -6.10 -0.48
N LEU A 337 -16.27 -7.01 -1.10
CA LEU A 337 -16.83 -8.18 -1.80
C LEU A 337 -17.40 -9.24 -0.85
N LEU A 338 -16.79 -9.44 0.32
CA LEU A 338 -17.30 -10.31 1.36
C LEU A 338 -18.68 -9.83 1.83
N PHE A 339 -18.80 -8.54 2.16
CA PHE A 339 -20.09 -7.97 2.56
C PHE A 339 -21.12 -7.98 1.43
N PHE A 340 -20.68 -7.94 0.17
CA PHE A 340 -21.58 -8.08 -0.97
C PHE A 340 -22.17 -9.49 -1.01
N LEU A 341 -21.34 -10.53 -0.84
CA LEU A 341 -21.84 -11.91 -0.76
C LEU A 341 -22.75 -12.11 0.45
N LEU A 342 -22.38 -11.57 1.61
CA LEU A 342 -23.23 -11.64 2.81
C LEU A 342 -24.59 -10.97 2.58
N GLU A 343 -24.63 -9.84 1.86
CA GLU A 343 -25.89 -9.18 1.47
C GLU A 343 -26.74 -10.08 0.55
N ARG A 344 -26.11 -10.77 -0.42
CA ARG A 344 -26.82 -11.73 -1.29
C ARG A 344 -27.35 -12.93 -0.53
N ILE A 345 -26.57 -13.47 0.39
CA ILE A 345 -26.97 -14.56 1.29
C ILE A 345 -28.13 -14.11 2.19
N PHE A 346 -28.07 -12.88 2.72
CA PHE A 346 -29.13 -12.29 3.52
C PHE A 346 -30.46 -12.20 2.76
N PHE A 347 -30.45 -11.70 1.52
CA PHE A 347 -31.67 -11.65 0.70
C PHE A 347 -32.23 -13.04 0.42
N TYR A 348 -31.35 -14.01 0.10
CA TYR A 348 -31.76 -15.38 -0.13
C TYR A 348 -32.47 -15.97 1.11
N PHE A 349 -31.86 -15.82 2.29
CA PHE A 349 -32.45 -16.30 3.53
C PHE A 349 -33.71 -15.56 3.95
N ARG A 350 -33.79 -14.25 3.68
CA ARG A 350 -35.00 -13.46 3.94
C ARG A 350 -36.18 -13.96 3.11
N ILE A 351 -36.01 -14.13 1.81
CA ILE A 351 -37.07 -14.65 0.93
C ILE A 351 -37.50 -16.05 1.38
N ARG A 352 -36.53 -16.94 1.65
CA ARG A 352 -36.80 -18.29 2.20
C ARG A 352 -37.58 -18.24 3.51
N LYS A 353 -37.22 -17.33 4.42
CA LYS A 353 -37.91 -17.13 5.69
C LYS A 353 -39.36 -16.66 5.47
N GLU A 354 -39.58 -15.71 4.57
CA GLU A 354 -40.92 -15.20 4.25
C GLU A 354 -41.81 -16.33 3.68
N CYS A 355 -41.31 -17.14 2.74
CA CYS A 355 -42.04 -18.31 2.23
C CYS A 355 -42.34 -19.34 3.34
N MET A 356 -41.35 -19.68 4.18
CA MET A 356 -41.55 -20.63 5.29
C MET A 356 -42.58 -20.12 6.32
N LEU A 357 -42.57 -18.81 6.62
CA LEU A 357 -43.54 -18.20 7.52
C LEU A 357 -44.96 -18.22 6.93
N GLN A 358 -45.09 -18.00 5.62
CA GLN A 358 -46.38 -18.12 4.94
C GLN A 358 -46.90 -19.57 5.02
N GLU A 359 -46.07 -20.56 4.72
CA GLU A 359 -46.44 -21.97 4.85
C GLU A 359 -46.81 -22.38 6.28
N ILE A 360 -46.14 -21.81 7.30
CA ILE A 360 -46.48 -22.04 8.71
C ILE A 360 -47.86 -21.47 9.04
N LYS A 361 -48.18 -20.26 8.53
CA LYS A 361 -49.50 -19.63 8.75
C LYS A 361 -50.63 -20.41 8.11
N GLU A 362 -50.38 -21.04 6.96
CA GLU A 362 -51.40 -21.81 6.22
C GLU A 362 -51.64 -23.21 6.81
N GLN A 363 -50.74 -23.75 7.65
CA GLN A 363 -50.84 -25.12 8.18
C GLN A 363 -51.40 -25.18 9.61
N LYS A 364 -52.43 -26.01 9.82
CA LYS A 364 -53.08 -26.21 11.14
C LYS A 364 -52.27 -26.99 12.18
N ARG A 365 -51.15 -27.64 11.81
CA ARG A 365 -50.32 -28.43 12.74
C ARG A 365 -48.90 -27.84 12.89
N PRO A 366 -48.37 -27.72 14.12
CA PRO A 366 -47.05 -27.16 14.35
C PRO A 366 -45.94 -28.09 13.82
N MET A 367 -45.22 -27.66 12.79
CA MET A 367 -43.98 -28.32 12.35
C MET A 367 -42.77 -27.66 13.02
N PHE A 368 -42.25 -28.31 14.07
CA PHE A 368 -41.03 -27.91 14.78
C PHE A 368 -39.83 -27.67 13.82
N ARG A 369 -39.68 -28.53 12.79
CA ARG A 369 -38.59 -28.41 11.79
C ARG A 369 -38.58 -27.08 11.03
N LYS A 370 -39.75 -26.52 10.67
CA LYS A 370 -39.82 -25.25 9.93
C LYS A 370 -39.47 -24.07 10.84
N HIS A 371 -39.95 -24.09 12.08
CA HIS A 371 -39.57 -23.11 13.09
C HIS A 371 -38.05 -23.13 13.35
N ALA A 372 -37.45 -24.30 13.54
CA ALA A 372 -35.99 -24.44 13.72
C ALA A 372 -35.18 -23.83 12.56
N LYS A 373 -35.63 -24.00 11.31
CA LYS A 373 -34.98 -23.36 10.14
C LYS A 373 -35.09 -21.83 10.17
N VAL A 374 -36.24 -21.28 10.56
CA VAL A 374 -36.42 -19.83 10.72
C VAL A 374 -35.52 -19.30 11.85
N TYR A 375 -35.42 -20.02 12.97
CA TYR A 375 -34.50 -19.68 14.06
C TYR A 375 -33.04 -19.70 13.61
N LEU A 376 -32.61 -20.74 12.88
CA LEU A 376 -31.26 -20.82 12.33
C LEU A 376 -30.92 -19.62 11.43
N VAL A 377 -31.87 -19.20 10.58
CA VAL A 377 -31.72 -18.00 9.74
C VAL A 377 -31.56 -16.74 10.61
N ASN A 378 -32.38 -16.58 11.65
CA ASN A 378 -32.26 -15.44 12.56
C ASN A 378 -30.92 -15.44 13.30
N VAL A 379 -30.48 -16.59 13.81
CA VAL A 379 -29.18 -16.76 14.49
C VAL A 379 -28.04 -16.40 13.54
N PHE A 380 -28.09 -16.82 12.27
CA PHE A 380 -27.11 -16.41 11.27
C PHE A 380 -27.08 -14.89 11.06
N ILE A 381 -28.25 -14.25 10.89
CA ILE A 381 -28.34 -12.79 10.70
C ILE A 381 -27.78 -12.04 11.91
N VAL A 382 -28.17 -12.43 13.11
CA VAL A 382 -27.66 -11.86 14.37
C VAL A 382 -26.16 -12.08 14.47
N GLY A 383 -25.68 -13.28 14.16
CA GLY A 383 -24.26 -13.62 14.15
C GLY A 383 -23.43 -12.74 13.21
N VAL A 384 -23.93 -12.47 12.00
CA VAL A 384 -23.27 -11.55 11.04
C VAL A 384 -23.21 -10.13 11.61
N ILE A 385 -24.30 -9.62 12.18
CA ILE A 385 -24.35 -8.26 12.77
C ILE A 385 -23.39 -8.16 13.96
N VAL A 386 -23.49 -9.09 14.92
CA VAL A 386 -22.66 -9.12 16.13
C VAL A 386 -21.18 -9.26 15.76
N SER A 387 -20.84 -10.15 14.81
CA SER A 387 -19.45 -10.31 14.33
C SER A 387 -18.93 -9.04 13.65
N SER A 388 -19.75 -8.39 12.82
CA SER A 388 -19.39 -7.16 12.11
C SER A 388 -19.21 -5.95 13.02
N ILE A 389 -19.77 -5.97 14.24
CA ILE A 389 -19.60 -4.92 15.26
C ILE A 389 -18.50 -5.28 16.26
N GLY A 390 -18.50 -6.51 16.76
CA GLY A 390 -17.55 -6.98 17.77
C GLY A 390 -16.12 -7.03 17.24
N TYR A 391 -15.91 -7.47 15.99
CA TYR A 391 -14.58 -7.52 15.39
C TYR A 391 -13.91 -6.13 15.28
N PRO A 392 -14.57 -5.10 14.71
CA PRO A 392 -14.01 -3.75 14.68
C PRO A 392 -13.75 -3.18 16.05
N ILE A 393 -14.68 -3.32 17.01
CA ILE A 393 -14.49 -2.81 18.38
C ILE A 393 -13.23 -3.41 18.98
N GLN A 394 -13.02 -4.73 18.90
CA GLN A 394 -11.82 -5.38 19.41
C GLN A 394 -10.54 -4.82 18.77
N ARG A 395 -10.57 -4.51 17.48
CA ARG A 395 -9.42 -3.96 16.74
C ARG A 395 -9.18 -2.49 17.05
N TYR A 396 -10.22 -1.67 17.08
CA TYR A 396 -10.16 -0.26 17.45
C TYR A 396 -9.60 -0.07 18.86
N ASN A 397 -10.08 -0.89 19.80
CA ASN A 397 -9.62 -0.95 21.18
C ASN A 397 -8.11 -1.20 21.34
N LYS A 398 -7.49 -1.88 20.36
CA LYS A 398 -6.07 -2.24 20.38
C LYS A 398 -5.18 -1.36 19.51
N ARG A 399 -5.73 -0.71 18.48
CA ARG A 399 -4.91 -0.16 17.38
C ARG A 399 -5.15 1.30 17.03
N PHE A 400 -6.31 1.87 17.42
CA PHE A 400 -6.70 3.20 16.94
C PHE A 400 -6.63 4.20 18.08
N PHE A 401 -5.81 5.23 17.91
CA PHE A 401 -5.61 6.27 18.92
C PHE A 401 -6.94 6.92 19.32
N ALA A 402 -7.72 7.42 18.35
CA ALA A 402 -8.98 8.12 18.63
C ALA A 402 -9.95 7.28 19.48
N PHE A 403 -10.07 5.98 19.19
CA PHE A 403 -10.92 5.08 19.97
C PHE A 403 -10.37 4.83 21.38
N GLN A 404 -9.07 4.59 21.50
CA GLN A 404 -8.42 4.36 22.80
C GLN A 404 -8.47 5.60 23.68
N PHE A 405 -8.27 6.78 23.09
CA PHE A 405 -8.35 8.07 23.77
C PHE A 405 -9.75 8.29 24.35
N VAL A 406 -10.79 8.25 23.51
CA VAL A 406 -12.19 8.42 23.96
C VAL A 406 -12.56 7.39 25.04
N ARG A 407 -12.19 6.12 24.85
CA ARG A 407 -12.42 5.06 25.84
C ARG A 407 -11.73 5.37 27.17
N ASN A 408 -10.45 5.72 27.15
CA ASN A 408 -9.67 5.99 28.37
C ASN A 408 -10.23 7.23 29.08
N THR A 409 -10.55 8.30 28.36
CA THR A 409 -11.17 9.51 28.92
C THR A 409 -12.50 9.21 29.61
N ILE A 410 -13.40 8.44 28.99
CA ILE A 410 -14.69 8.06 29.60
C ILE A 410 -14.50 7.20 30.86
N LEU A 411 -13.50 6.31 30.85
CA LEU A 411 -13.21 5.42 31.98
C LEU A 411 -12.33 6.07 33.06
N GLY A 412 -11.97 7.36 32.93
CA GLY A 412 -11.04 8.03 33.86
C GLY A 412 -9.64 7.42 33.90
N LYS A 413 -9.20 6.75 32.81
CA LYS A 413 -7.86 6.17 32.68
C LYS A 413 -6.90 7.18 32.07
N GLU A 414 -5.63 7.07 32.46
CA GLU A 414 -4.55 7.88 31.90
C GLU A 414 -4.44 7.71 30.38
N THR A 415 -4.27 8.84 29.67
CA THR A 415 -4.13 8.87 28.20
C THR A 415 -2.69 9.05 27.74
N ASP A 416 -1.76 9.36 28.65
CA ASP A 416 -0.36 9.62 28.30
C ASP A 416 0.35 8.36 27.78
N SER A 417 -0.02 7.17 28.27
CA SER A 417 0.44 5.89 27.73
C SER A 417 0.04 5.62 26.27
N LEU A 418 -0.92 6.39 25.72
CA LEU A 418 -1.29 6.30 24.30
C LEU A 418 -0.32 7.05 23.38
N LYS A 419 0.54 7.91 23.93
CA LYS A 419 1.56 8.61 23.15
C LYS A 419 2.60 7.59 22.68
N PRO A 420 2.96 7.58 21.38
CA PRO A 420 4.12 6.82 20.93
C PRO A 420 5.35 7.22 21.74
N LEU A 421 6.20 6.25 22.08
CA LEU A 421 7.45 6.47 22.82
C LEU A 421 7.25 7.01 24.26
N HIS A 422 6.10 6.81 24.91
CA HIS A 422 5.86 7.31 26.28
C HIS A 422 6.92 6.84 27.31
N ASP A 423 7.44 5.62 27.17
CA ASP A 423 8.48 5.04 28.05
C ASP A 423 9.91 5.31 27.56
N THR A 424 10.09 6.12 26.51
CA THR A 424 11.39 6.38 25.91
C THR A 424 11.68 7.88 25.98
N GLU A 425 12.90 8.24 26.36
CA GLU A 425 13.34 9.62 26.27
C GLU A 425 13.22 10.08 24.80
N THR A 426 12.47 11.16 24.58
CA THR A 426 12.24 11.70 23.24
C THR A 426 12.81 13.10 23.11
N SER A 427 13.18 13.45 21.90
CA SER A 427 13.65 14.79 21.57
C SER A 427 12.99 15.26 20.29
N LYS A 428 12.57 16.53 20.29
CA LYS A 428 12.02 17.18 19.12
C LYS A 428 13.17 17.63 18.22
N LEU A 429 13.09 17.25 16.94
CA LEU A 429 14.11 17.60 15.96
C LEU A 429 13.94 19.06 15.51
N MET A 430 15.07 19.78 15.54
CA MET A 430 15.19 21.18 15.12
C MET A 430 15.99 21.34 13.82
N ILE A 431 16.49 20.25 13.23
CA ILE A 431 17.19 20.25 11.95
C ILE A 431 16.19 20.49 10.82
N ASP A 432 16.48 21.37 9.88
CA ASP A 432 15.53 21.82 8.84
C ASP A 432 14.85 20.68 8.09
N ARG A 433 15.61 19.67 7.67
CA ARG A 433 15.14 18.49 6.92
C ARG A 433 14.25 17.55 7.75
N ALA A 434 14.31 17.61 9.07
CA ALA A 434 13.57 16.74 9.98
C ALA A 434 12.70 17.51 11.00
N LYS A 435 12.49 18.81 10.77
CA LYS A 435 11.88 19.72 11.75
C LYS A 435 10.48 19.28 12.16
N GLY A 436 10.20 19.38 13.45
CA GLY A 436 8.88 19.10 14.01
C GLY A 436 8.58 17.62 14.29
N LEU A 437 9.47 16.70 13.89
CA LEU A 437 9.41 15.31 14.30
C LEU A 437 9.82 15.15 15.77
N THR A 438 9.21 14.18 16.46
CA THR A 438 9.60 13.74 17.80
C THR A 438 10.07 12.30 17.71
N VAL A 439 11.35 12.07 17.99
CA VAL A 439 12.02 10.77 17.86
C VAL A 439 12.71 10.39 19.18
N PRO A 440 13.16 9.13 19.36
CA PRO A 440 13.98 8.77 20.51
C PRO A 440 15.24 9.65 20.61
N SER A 441 15.63 10.04 21.81
CA SER A 441 16.74 10.98 22.03
C SER A 441 18.09 10.51 21.47
N TRP A 442 18.33 9.20 21.41
CA TRP A 442 19.52 8.65 20.73
C TRP A 442 19.49 8.91 19.22
N GLN A 443 18.33 8.75 18.57
CA GLN A 443 18.16 8.98 17.13
C GLN A 443 18.23 10.47 16.81
N ALA A 444 17.74 11.32 17.72
CA ALA A 444 17.88 12.76 17.59
C ALA A 444 19.35 13.20 17.66
N ARG A 445 20.12 12.65 18.61
CA ARG A 445 21.57 12.89 18.70
C ARG A 445 22.30 12.43 17.46
N ASP A 446 22.00 11.24 16.93
CA ASP A 446 22.58 10.77 15.67
C ASP A 446 22.38 11.80 14.54
N PHE A 447 21.18 12.38 14.39
CA PHE A 447 20.94 13.37 13.35
C PHE A 447 21.67 14.69 13.59
N VAL A 448 21.65 15.20 14.82
CA VAL A 448 22.27 16.49 15.15
C VAL A 448 23.78 16.39 14.97
N GLU A 449 24.40 15.39 15.58
CA GLU A 449 25.85 15.18 15.54
C GLU A 449 26.33 14.91 14.11
N LEU A 450 25.64 14.04 13.36
CA LEU A 450 26.00 13.75 11.97
C LEU A 450 25.85 14.99 11.07
N THR A 451 24.73 15.70 11.16
CA THR A 451 24.47 16.89 10.32
C THR A 451 25.51 17.97 10.60
N GLN A 452 25.75 18.26 11.87
CA GLN A 452 26.76 19.23 12.28
C GLN A 452 28.15 18.83 11.77
N PHE A 453 28.57 17.59 12.01
CA PHE A 453 29.88 17.11 11.59
C PHE A 453 30.11 17.26 10.08
N ILE A 454 29.11 16.86 9.27
CA ILE A 454 29.18 16.89 7.81
C ILE A 454 29.14 18.33 7.29
N HIS A 455 28.27 19.19 7.81
CA HIS A 455 28.16 20.58 7.38
C HIS A 455 29.43 21.39 7.66
N GLU A 456 30.11 21.14 8.77
CA GLU A 456 31.37 21.80 9.12
C GLU A 456 32.55 21.35 8.23
N ARG A 457 32.48 20.17 7.60
CA ARG A 457 33.65 19.51 6.97
C ARG A 457 33.50 19.22 5.48
N THR A 458 32.34 19.50 4.90
CA THR A 458 32.04 19.27 3.48
C THR A 458 31.37 20.48 2.87
N SER A 459 31.67 20.73 1.60
CA SER A 459 30.96 21.75 0.82
C SER A 459 29.51 21.33 0.57
N PRO A 460 28.58 22.28 0.33
CA PRO A 460 27.27 21.94 -0.22
C PRO A 460 27.42 21.08 -1.48
N ARG A 461 26.58 20.05 -1.62
CA ARG A 461 26.59 19.08 -2.72
C ARG A 461 27.82 18.16 -2.82
N GLU A 462 28.75 18.20 -1.87
CA GLU A 462 29.82 17.20 -1.81
C GLU A 462 29.22 15.83 -1.44
N PRO A 463 29.44 14.75 -2.20
CA PRO A 463 28.82 13.46 -1.88
C PRO A 463 29.33 12.91 -0.55
N VAL A 464 28.44 12.27 0.20
CA VAL A 464 28.77 11.51 1.41
C VAL A 464 28.38 10.06 1.17
N PHE A 465 29.31 9.15 1.41
CA PHE A 465 29.04 7.73 1.22
C PHE A 465 28.27 7.19 2.43
N ILE A 466 27.04 6.71 2.24
CA ILE A 466 26.23 6.15 3.34
C ILE A 466 25.82 4.73 2.99
N TYR A 467 26.10 3.78 3.87
CA TYR A 467 25.98 2.35 3.57
C TYR A 467 25.54 1.52 4.79
N PRO A 468 24.74 0.43 4.65
CA PRO A 468 24.12 -0.11 3.43
C PRO A 468 22.75 0.48 3.08
N GLU A 469 21.95 0.90 4.08
CA GLU A 469 20.55 1.37 3.92
C GLU A 469 20.32 2.78 4.49
N GLY A 470 21.38 3.60 4.56
CA GLY A 470 21.31 4.92 5.18
C GLY A 470 20.87 6.06 4.25
N ALA A 471 20.21 5.79 3.12
CA ALA A 471 19.89 6.82 2.14
C ALA A 471 19.00 7.96 2.68
N ALA A 472 18.19 7.69 3.71
CA ALA A 472 17.43 8.73 4.41
C ALA A 472 18.35 9.78 5.05
N TYR A 473 19.56 9.40 5.51
CA TYR A 473 20.53 10.34 6.05
C TYR A 473 21.03 11.32 5.00
N SER A 474 21.19 10.92 3.73
CA SER A 474 21.58 11.81 2.63
C SER A 474 20.62 13.01 2.50
N PHE A 475 19.31 12.76 2.66
CA PHE A 475 18.31 13.84 2.71
C PHE A 475 18.45 14.69 3.97
N ILE A 476 18.63 14.07 5.15
CA ILE A 476 18.74 14.78 6.44
C ILE A 476 19.95 15.73 6.47
N ILE A 477 21.10 15.27 5.99
CA ILE A 477 22.34 16.04 5.96
C ILE A 477 22.49 16.91 4.70
N ASP A 478 21.52 16.85 3.79
CA ASP A 478 21.50 17.60 2.53
C ASP A 478 22.77 17.36 1.68
N ARG A 479 23.07 16.08 1.41
CA ARG A 479 24.21 15.66 0.58
C ARG A 479 23.79 14.61 -0.45
N PRO A 480 24.33 14.64 -1.68
CA PRO A 480 24.02 13.63 -2.68
C PRO A 480 24.61 12.27 -2.29
N PHE A 481 23.94 11.21 -2.76
CA PHE A 481 24.44 9.84 -2.66
C PHE A 481 25.49 9.54 -3.75
N VAL A 482 26.12 8.38 -3.64
CA VAL A 482 27.18 7.93 -4.57
C VAL A 482 26.58 7.24 -5.79
N GLY A 483 26.97 7.69 -6.98
CA GLY A 483 26.53 7.10 -8.25
C GLY A 483 25.03 7.24 -8.45
N ARG A 484 24.42 6.25 -9.12
CA ARG A 484 22.97 6.27 -9.43
C ARG A 484 22.10 5.46 -8.46
N PHE A 485 22.65 4.82 -7.43
CA PHE A 485 21.87 3.97 -6.52
C PHE A 485 21.70 4.67 -5.17
N PRO A 486 20.50 5.20 -4.86
CA PRO A 486 20.31 5.93 -3.62
C PRO A 486 20.57 5.07 -2.38
N MET A 487 20.22 3.78 -2.44
CA MET A 487 20.59 2.77 -1.45
C MET A 487 21.58 1.77 -2.07
N GLY A 488 22.66 1.45 -1.36
CA GLY A 488 23.66 0.50 -1.83
C GLY A 488 23.09 -0.89 -2.10
N THR A 489 22.06 -1.29 -1.34
CA THR A 489 21.34 -2.56 -1.56
C THR A 489 20.60 -2.62 -2.89
N PHE A 490 20.28 -1.49 -3.52
CA PHE A 490 19.71 -1.46 -4.87
C PHE A 490 20.73 -1.75 -5.96
N ALA A 491 22.03 -1.64 -5.68
CA ALA A 491 23.04 -2.11 -6.62
C ALA A 491 23.06 -3.65 -6.71
N TRP A 492 22.42 -4.37 -5.78
CA TRP A 492 22.51 -5.82 -5.69
C TRP A 492 21.61 -6.59 -6.65
N PHE A 493 20.64 -5.94 -7.30
CA PHE A 493 19.70 -6.60 -8.23
C PHE A 493 20.39 -7.37 -9.37
N ASN A 494 21.59 -6.96 -9.78
CA ASN A 494 22.41 -7.69 -10.73
C ASN A 494 23.88 -7.32 -10.59
N GLU A 495 24.75 -8.16 -11.14
CA GLU A 495 26.21 -7.97 -11.03
C GLU A 495 26.70 -6.70 -11.74
N ARG A 496 26.08 -6.33 -12.85
CA ARG A 496 26.43 -5.10 -13.59
C ARG A 496 26.21 -3.85 -12.73
N SER A 497 25.09 -3.78 -12.01
CA SER A 497 24.71 -2.66 -11.14
C SER A 497 25.65 -2.56 -9.94
N HIS A 498 26.03 -3.69 -9.35
CA HIS A 498 26.99 -3.74 -8.25
C HIS A 498 28.39 -3.28 -8.68
N LYS A 499 28.88 -3.74 -9.83
CA LYS A 499 30.16 -3.27 -10.41
C LYS A 499 30.14 -1.79 -10.76
N GLU A 500 29.03 -1.30 -11.32
CA GLU A 500 28.83 0.12 -11.59
C GLU A 500 28.90 0.94 -10.29
N TYR A 501 28.23 0.49 -9.23
CA TYR A 501 28.25 1.14 -7.92
C TYR A 501 29.65 1.20 -7.31
N LEU A 502 30.42 0.11 -7.34
CA LEU A 502 31.80 0.10 -6.87
C LEU A 502 32.71 1.00 -7.71
N ARG A 503 32.52 1.03 -9.03
CA ARG A 503 33.26 1.92 -9.93
C ARG A 503 32.94 3.39 -9.63
N ASP A 504 31.67 3.73 -9.40
CA ASP A 504 31.28 5.09 -9.03
C ASP A 504 31.83 5.50 -7.68
N LEU A 505 31.81 4.60 -6.69
CA LEU A 505 32.44 4.82 -5.39
C LEU A 505 33.94 5.05 -5.51
N ALA A 506 34.64 4.20 -6.28
CA ALA A 506 36.08 4.31 -6.51
C ALA A 506 36.47 5.57 -7.30
N ARG A 507 35.59 6.06 -8.19
CA ARG A 507 35.78 7.27 -8.98
C ARG A 507 35.53 8.54 -8.16
N LEU A 508 34.43 8.58 -7.40
CA LEU A 508 34.04 9.77 -6.64
C LEU A 508 34.85 9.95 -5.37
N GLN A 509 35.29 8.85 -4.75
CA GLN A 509 36.03 8.81 -3.48
C GLN A 509 35.52 9.83 -2.45
N PRO A 510 34.25 9.72 -2.01
CA PRO A 510 33.68 10.65 -1.04
C PRO A 510 34.59 10.83 0.17
N LYS A 511 34.78 12.08 0.60
CA LYS A 511 35.68 12.40 1.71
C LYS A 511 35.28 11.68 3.01
N PHE A 512 33.98 11.47 3.21
CA PHE A 512 33.43 10.79 4.36
C PHE A 512 32.52 9.63 3.98
N ALA A 513 32.61 8.56 4.78
CA ALA A 513 31.70 7.44 4.79
C ALA A 513 30.97 7.35 6.13
N VAL A 514 29.70 6.96 6.11
CA VAL A 514 28.85 6.79 7.29
C VAL A 514 28.29 5.38 7.26
N ILE A 515 28.62 4.60 8.28
CA ILE A 515 28.17 3.21 8.44
C ILE A 515 27.52 3.01 9.80
N PRO A 516 26.49 2.16 9.93
CA PRO A 516 25.94 1.82 11.23
C PRO A 516 26.98 1.00 12.04
N LYS A 517 27.03 1.22 13.36
CA LYS A 517 27.88 0.45 14.28
C LYS A 517 27.50 -1.03 14.32
N ALA A 518 26.21 -1.32 14.14
CA ALA A 518 25.66 -2.66 14.06
C ALA A 518 24.56 -2.69 13.01
N LEU A 519 24.50 -3.78 12.23
CA LEU A 519 23.39 -4.01 11.33
C LEU A 519 22.12 -4.29 12.15
N PRO A 520 20.95 -3.78 11.72
CA PRO A 520 19.69 -4.16 12.35
C PRO A 520 19.49 -5.67 12.29
N GLY A 521 18.92 -6.28 13.33
CA GLY A 521 18.71 -7.73 13.37
C GLY A 521 17.80 -8.30 12.27
N TYR A 522 17.02 -7.45 11.57
CA TYR A 522 16.30 -7.88 10.37
C TYR A 522 17.21 -8.01 9.15
N PHE A 523 18.30 -7.25 9.08
CA PHE A 523 19.12 -7.09 7.88
C PHE A 523 19.76 -8.41 7.48
N GLU A 524 20.40 -9.11 8.42
CA GLU A 524 21.01 -10.40 8.16
C GLU A 524 19.96 -11.44 7.74
N ARG A 525 18.81 -11.47 8.42
CA ARG A 525 17.72 -12.41 8.13
C ARG A 525 17.09 -12.20 6.76
N THR A 526 17.08 -10.97 6.26
CA THR A 526 16.42 -10.61 4.99
C THR A 526 17.40 -10.55 3.82
N HIS A 527 18.59 -9.99 4.01
CA HIS A 527 19.54 -9.78 2.93
C HIS A 527 20.57 -10.91 2.82
N PHE A 528 21.12 -11.39 3.94
CA PHE A 528 22.21 -12.37 3.95
C PHE A 528 21.74 -13.81 3.85
N ILE A 529 20.43 -14.06 3.83
CA ILE A 529 19.87 -15.34 3.39
C ILE A 529 20.26 -15.66 1.93
N VAL A 530 20.61 -14.63 1.14
CA VAL A 530 21.17 -14.78 -0.21
C VAL A 530 22.68 -14.56 -0.12
N ASP A 531 23.47 -15.63 -0.30
CA ASP A 531 24.93 -15.56 -0.19
C ASP A 531 25.55 -14.50 -1.13
N ALA A 532 24.99 -14.33 -2.33
CA ALA A 532 25.44 -13.31 -3.27
C ALA A 532 25.31 -11.88 -2.72
N ASN A 533 24.28 -11.58 -1.94
CA ASN A 533 24.14 -10.27 -1.31
C ASN A 533 25.19 -10.06 -0.22
N LYS A 534 25.47 -11.11 0.58
CA LYS A 534 26.51 -11.06 1.59
C LYS A 534 27.89 -10.83 0.95
N GLN A 535 28.22 -11.52 -0.14
CA GLN A 535 29.47 -11.29 -0.88
C GLN A 535 29.59 -9.85 -1.39
N LYS A 536 28.51 -9.28 -1.94
CA LYS A 536 28.46 -7.88 -2.38
C LYS A 536 28.62 -6.92 -1.21
N TYR A 537 28.04 -7.23 -0.06
CA TYR A 537 28.24 -6.46 1.17
C TYR A 537 29.70 -6.50 1.62
N ASP A 538 30.28 -7.70 1.71
CA ASP A 538 31.67 -7.91 2.12
C ASP A 538 32.67 -7.22 1.17
N GLU A 539 32.35 -7.13 -0.12
CA GLU A 539 33.17 -6.38 -1.08
C GLU A 539 33.17 -4.87 -0.81
N VAL A 540 32.01 -4.28 -0.54
CA VAL A 540 31.91 -2.86 -0.18
C VAL A 540 32.58 -2.59 1.17
N MET A 541 32.41 -3.48 2.14
CA MET A 541 33.07 -3.35 3.46
C MET A 541 34.59 -3.46 3.34
N ARG A 542 35.13 -4.38 2.54
CA ARG A 542 36.57 -4.45 2.25
C ARG A 542 37.09 -3.17 1.60
N TYR A 543 36.31 -2.54 0.73
CA TYR A 543 36.66 -1.24 0.17
C TYR A 543 36.71 -0.15 1.26
N ILE A 544 35.71 -0.10 2.15
CA ILE A 544 35.69 0.84 3.28
C ILE A 544 36.91 0.64 4.20
N GLU A 545 37.19 -0.60 4.61
CA GLU A 545 38.31 -0.94 5.49
C GLU A 545 39.67 -0.58 4.91
N ARG A 546 39.82 -0.70 3.58
CA ARG A 546 41.07 -0.37 2.88
C ARG A 546 41.25 1.14 2.73
N HIS A 547 40.19 1.87 2.43
CA HIS A 547 40.26 3.25 1.97
C HIS A 547 39.85 4.28 3.01
N TYR A 548 39.19 3.89 4.10
CA TYR A 548 38.69 4.82 5.11
C TYR A 548 39.26 4.49 6.50
N GLU A 549 39.31 5.50 7.35
CA GLU A 549 39.68 5.40 8.76
C GLU A 549 38.61 6.04 9.64
N LEU A 550 38.35 5.46 10.81
CA LEU A 550 37.37 5.99 11.75
C LEU A 550 37.86 7.35 12.30
N VAL A 551 37.02 8.38 12.20
CA VAL A 551 37.35 9.71 12.74
C VAL A 551 36.50 10.04 13.95
N THR A 552 35.21 9.74 13.91
CA THR A 552 34.30 9.94 15.03
C THR A 552 33.11 8.98 14.94
N SER A 553 32.25 8.98 15.95
CA SER A 553 31.03 8.17 15.98
C SER A 553 29.91 8.92 16.67
N THR A 554 28.69 8.73 16.22
CA THR A 554 27.47 9.13 16.93
C THR A 554 26.97 7.95 17.78
N PRO A 555 25.84 8.02 18.50
CA PRO A 555 25.29 6.86 19.22
C PRO A 555 25.24 5.56 18.41
N THR A 556 24.74 5.59 17.17
CA THR A 556 24.56 4.38 16.35
C THR A 556 25.39 4.32 15.06
N LEU A 557 26.13 5.38 14.70
CA LEU A 557 26.87 5.46 13.45
C LEU A 557 28.37 5.66 13.68
N ASN A 558 29.17 5.11 12.78
CA ASN A 558 30.59 5.41 12.62
C ASN A 558 30.77 6.35 11.42
N ILE A 559 31.51 7.42 11.62
CA ILE A 559 31.89 8.37 10.57
C ILE A 559 33.37 8.16 10.26
N LEU A 560 33.62 7.71 9.04
CA LEU A 560 34.96 7.43 8.55
C LEU A 560 35.39 8.49 7.53
N LYS A 561 36.69 8.74 7.44
CA LYS A 561 37.30 9.66 6.48
C LYS A 561 38.16 8.88 5.50
N LEU A 562 38.15 9.29 4.23
CA LEU A 562 39.04 8.75 3.22
C LEU A 562 40.51 8.94 3.64
N ARG A 563 41.29 7.85 3.64
CA ARG A 563 42.73 7.87 3.93
C ARG A 563 43.42 8.69 2.84
N ASN A 564 44.36 9.53 3.24
CA ASN A 564 45.30 10.13 2.29
C ASN A 564 46.19 9.01 1.76
N LEU A 565 45.83 8.41 0.62
CA LEU A 565 46.71 7.51 -0.11
C LEU A 565 47.86 8.36 -0.64
N LYS A 566 48.98 8.35 0.09
CA LYS A 566 50.24 8.94 -0.36
C LYS A 566 50.80 8.16 -1.53
#